data_AF-A0A8H5ELN4-F1
#
_entry.id   AF-A0A8H5ELN4-F1
#
_cell.length_a   1.000
_cell.length_b   1.000
_cell.length_c   1.000
_cell.angle_alpha   90.00
_cell.angle_beta   90.00
_cell.angle_gamma   90.00
#
_symmetry.space_group_name_H-M   'P 1'
#
loop_
_entity.id
_entity.type
_entity.pdbx_description
1 polymer ?
#
loop_
_entity_poly.entity_id
_entity_poly.type
_entity_poly.pdbx_seq_one_letter_code
_entity_poly.pdbx_strand_id
1 'polypeptide(L)'
;METDIDPASAGHQEIRLLVDEVIESSKIPAKTRATNVKPTIASLTSLSYEWGLLPGTLDDLIILVTTPNHLDQASQAAIIRNLYPVAPISRKSVLQVISCLGHGALKPSLTLQAALLKWLITVHNTLESPQTLSQTYSVLFNLLDTAATRPNLSHLLALITRRKHVQPFRIQALLNLSRQTGNDPSLIGLLRVFKDYYPEVIHPDPQWRARLDEIQDAHLHQTEKGTLRPRDGFRVHRPISRSTRNRIIPVVHTSYVAENAVTLEEIENVASFVKNLDKLELPNQLVAVLADPLLQKLMLLRPDGESEQRLANWLNGVLQDVRDGDADENTFFDMLDILREYVVSIKNLPPLLLDFFARFLPLWDGSGRRDAMFEILSYSPLLDFKGLYKHIFQPLEAATLDNTPESLLALLALYKNLLHHWTIVLESSDTVPDHASGTITALVRHVNPLALTLCQTCPSVSSRSAILDFYEQNARLVSHQVLKHYICIELPPSSLIYILFFSSSVAIVSRMCAILAFYKKGFEMAMLTRPGREKSNRIDSTSYNRTFVSLFNGYLMDMCNCFWRGRAFTNSDPNALGCSYSSISLLIVTLATPELAKQTMY
;
A
#
# COMPACT_ATOMS: atom_id res chain seq x y z
N MET A 1 -34.24 49.57 -5.77
CA MET A 1 -32.92 48.91 -5.72
C MET A 1 -32.55 48.84 -4.26
N GLU A 2 -33.10 47.85 -3.56
CA GLU A 2 -32.64 47.50 -2.21
C GLU A 2 -31.26 46.89 -2.38
N THR A 3 -30.27 47.48 -1.75
CA THR A 3 -28.93 46.91 -1.65
C THR A 3 -29.02 45.71 -0.73
N ASP A 4 -29.07 44.50 -1.29
CA ASP A 4 -28.82 43.24 -0.58
C ASP A 4 -27.37 43.29 -0.05
N ILE A 5 -27.18 43.89 1.13
CA ILE A 5 -25.94 43.79 1.88
C ILE A 5 -25.92 42.38 2.43
N ASP A 6 -24.90 41.60 2.02
CA ASP A 6 -24.64 40.28 2.57
C ASP A 6 -24.70 40.34 4.12
N PRO A 7 -25.58 39.55 4.78
CA PRO A 7 -25.73 39.58 6.24
C PRO A 7 -24.40 39.35 6.97
N ALA A 8 -23.47 38.61 6.37
CA ALA A 8 -22.12 38.43 6.93
C ALA A 8 -21.28 39.72 6.88
N SER A 9 -21.42 40.53 5.83
CA SER A 9 -20.74 41.82 5.72
C SER A 9 -21.28 42.84 6.72
N ALA A 10 -22.60 42.86 6.94
CA ALA A 10 -23.22 43.70 7.94
C ALA A 10 -22.77 43.31 9.37
N GLY A 11 -22.75 42.00 9.68
CA GLY A 11 -22.28 41.49 10.97
C GLY A 11 -20.81 41.84 11.25
N HIS A 12 -19.91 41.70 10.27
CA HIS A 12 -18.51 42.09 10.44
C HIS A 12 -18.31 43.60 10.65
N GLN A 13 -19.13 44.44 10.01
CA GLN A 13 -19.08 45.88 10.20
C GLN A 13 -19.55 46.27 11.62
N GLU A 14 -20.59 45.61 12.12
CA GLU A 14 -21.07 45.80 13.50
C GLU A 14 -20.01 45.36 14.53
N ILE A 15 -19.39 44.19 14.33
CA ILE A 15 -18.27 43.73 15.17
C ILE A 15 -17.15 44.78 15.20
N ARG A 16 -16.81 45.40 14.07
CA ARG A 16 -15.76 46.41 14.00
C ARG A 16 -16.08 47.63 14.85
N LEU A 17 -17.31 48.14 14.78
CA LEU A 17 -17.76 49.28 15.60
C LEU A 17 -17.70 48.95 17.11
N LEU A 18 -18.13 47.75 17.49
CA LEU A 18 -18.08 47.29 18.88
C LEU A 18 -16.62 47.15 19.38
N VAL A 19 -15.70 46.68 18.54
CA VAL A 19 -14.27 46.58 18.88
C VAL A 19 -13.68 47.96 19.15
N ASP A 20 -13.95 48.93 18.28
CA ASP A 20 -13.47 50.31 18.44
C ASP A 20 -14.02 50.94 19.74
N GLU A 21 -15.30 50.72 20.06
CA GLU A 21 -15.92 51.18 21.32
C GLU A 21 -15.29 50.52 22.56
N VAL A 22 -15.01 49.21 22.50
CA VAL A 22 -14.35 48.48 23.59
C VAL A 22 -12.90 48.96 23.77
N ILE A 23 -12.17 49.23 22.69
CA ILE A 23 -10.81 49.75 22.74
C ILE A 23 -10.78 51.13 23.40
N GLU A 24 -11.65 52.06 23.02
CA GLU A 24 -11.72 53.38 23.66
C GLU A 24 -12.11 53.28 25.15
N SER A 25 -13.09 52.42 25.46
CA SER A 25 -13.51 52.17 26.84
C SER A 25 -12.41 51.56 27.71
N SER A 26 -11.51 50.76 27.12
CA SER A 26 -10.41 50.11 27.82
C SER A 26 -9.34 51.09 28.32
N LYS A 27 -9.23 52.28 27.70
CA LYS A 27 -8.29 53.33 28.09
C LYS A 27 -8.73 54.09 29.35
N ILE A 28 -10.03 54.06 29.66
CA ILE A 28 -10.64 54.83 30.75
C ILE A 28 -10.90 53.92 31.95
N PRO A 29 -10.57 54.33 33.20
CA PRO A 29 -10.91 53.58 34.41
C PRO A 29 -12.41 53.33 34.56
N ALA A 30 -12.81 52.15 35.06
CA ALA A 30 -14.21 51.74 35.14
C ALA A 30 -15.12 52.73 35.91
N LYS A 31 -14.59 53.44 36.91
CA LYS A 31 -15.34 54.41 37.73
C LYS A 31 -15.64 55.73 37.01
N THR A 32 -14.88 56.07 35.97
CA THR A 32 -15.00 57.34 35.24
C THR A 32 -15.65 57.19 33.88
N ARG A 33 -16.14 55.99 33.53
CA ARG A 33 -16.83 55.74 32.26
C ARG A 33 -18.25 56.29 32.32
N ALA A 34 -18.68 56.96 31.25
CA ALA A 34 -20.06 57.42 31.10
C ALA A 34 -21.05 56.27 30.92
N THR A 35 -20.61 55.16 30.31
CA THR A 35 -21.42 53.98 30.01
C THR A 35 -20.74 52.70 30.50
N ASN A 36 -21.55 51.70 30.87
CA ASN A 36 -21.05 50.38 31.24
C ASN A 36 -20.66 49.61 29.97
N VAL A 37 -19.41 49.16 29.88
CA VAL A 37 -18.88 48.45 28.70
C VAL A 37 -19.31 46.97 28.64
N LYS A 38 -19.81 46.40 29.74
CA LYS A 38 -20.23 44.99 29.80
C LYS A 38 -21.27 44.57 28.73
N PRO A 39 -22.35 45.32 28.47
CA PRO A 39 -23.28 44.99 27.38
C PRO A 39 -22.60 45.00 26.00
N THR A 40 -21.73 45.97 25.73
CA THR A 40 -20.96 46.05 24.48
C THR A 40 -20.08 44.81 24.31
N ILE A 41 -19.40 44.37 25.38
CA ILE A 41 -18.59 43.14 25.36
C ILE A 41 -19.46 41.89 25.18
N ALA A 42 -20.64 41.82 25.80
CA ALA A 42 -21.55 40.69 25.62
C ALA A 42 -22.03 40.56 24.17
N SER A 43 -22.43 41.69 23.56
CA SER A 43 -22.81 41.76 22.15
C SER A 43 -21.63 41.38 21.24
N LEU A 44 -20.44 41.92 21.49
CA LEU A 44 -19.22 41.56 20.76
C LEU A 44 -18.95 40.05 20.84
N THR A 45 -19.04 39.44 22.02
CA THR A 45 -18.80 37.99 22.17
C THR A 45 -19.85 37.13 21.47
N SER A 46 -21.10 37.58 21.43
CA SER A 46 -22.18 36.88 20.71
C SER A 46 -21.96 36.92 19.21
N LEU A 47 -21.68 38.10 18.66
CA LEU A 47 -21.43 38.28 17.23
C LEU A 47 -20.13 37.57 16.78
N SER A 48 -19.09 37.59 17.63
CA SER A 48 -17.84 36.87 17.35
C SER A 48 -18.04 35.34 17.32
N TYR A 49 -18.99 34.82 18.11
CA TYR A 49 -19.36 33.40 18.08
C TYR A 49 -20.14 33.02 16.81
N GLU A 50 -21.02 33.91 16.32
CA GLU A 50 -21.84 33.67 15.14
C GLU A 50 -21.07 33.82 13.82
N TRP A 51 -20.26 34.88 13.69
CA TRP A 51 -19.62 35.27 12.42
C TRP A 51 -18.11 35.03 12.39
N GLY A 52 -17.48 34.87 13.55
CA GLY A 52 -16.02 34.86 13.68
C GLY A 52 -15.40 36.25 13.54
N LEU A 53 -14.07 36.29 13.52
CA LEU A 53 -13.26 37.50 13.46
C LEU A 53 -12.37 37.53 12.21
N LEU A 54 -12.45 38.63 11.47
CA LEU A 54 -11.54 38.96 10.38
C LEU A 54 -10.13 39.26 10.91
N PRO A 55 -9.05 39.05 10.11
CA PRO A 55 -7.66 39.20 10.57
C PRO A 55 -7.35 40.52 11.26
N GLY A 56 -7.78 41.66 10.71
CA GLY A 56 -7.51 42.97 11.31
C GLY A 56 -8.18 43.16 12.67
N THR A 57 -9.44 42.73 12.80
CA THR A 57 -10.18 42.80 14.06
C THR A 57 -9.64 41.82 15.10
N LEU A 58 -9.22 40.63 14.66
CA LEU A 58 -8.56 39.65 15.52
C LEU A 58 -7.25 40.19 16.08
N ASP A 59 -6.43 40.83 15.25
CA ASP A 59 -5.17 41.46 15.67
C ASP A 59 -5.40 42.54 16.72
N ASP A 60 -6.39 43.42 16.51
CA ASP A 60 -6.74 44.48 17.46
C ASP A 60 -7.20 43.92 18.81
N LEU A 61 -8.03 42.87 18.81
CA LEU A 61 -8.47 42.20 20.04
C LEU A 61 -7.33 41.46 20.74
N ILE A 62 -6.40 40.84 20.01
CA ILE A 62 -5.20 40.22 20.57
C ILE A 62 -4.32 41.30 21.24
N ILE A 63 -4.12 42.44 20.60
CA ILE A 63 -3.38 43.58 21.19
C ILE A 63 -4.08 44.05 22.46
N LEU A 64 -5.41 44.21 22.43
CA LEU A 64 -6.20 44.62 23.59
C LEU A 64 -6.00 43.67 24.79
N VAL A 65 -6.15 42.35 24.61
CA VAL A 65 -6.06 41.39 25.73
C VAL A 65 -4.62 41.10 26.18
N THR A 66 -3.62 41.47 25.38
CA THR A 66 -2.20 41.27 25.72
C THR A 66 -1.54 42.50 26.33
N THR A 67 -2.19 43.68 26.26
CA THR A 67 -1.66 44.94 26.79
C THR A 67 -2.39 45.40 28.06
N PRO A 68 -1.72 46.15 28.95
CA PRO A 68 -2.36 46.70 30.15
C PRO A 68 -3.50 47.65 29.79
N ASN A 69 -4.68 47.40 30.35
CA ASN A 69 -5.87 48.23 30.16
C ASN A 69 -6.77 48.18 31.40
N HIS A 70 -7.86 48.94 31.38
CA HIS A 70 -8.79 49.08 32.52
C HIS A 70 -10.01 48.15 32.45
N LEU A 71 -10.03 47.16 31.54
CA LEU A 71 -11.09 46.14 31.52
C LEU A 71 -10.88 45.16 32.67
N ASP A 72 -11.98 44.66 33.23
CA ASP A 72 -11.91 43.63 34.26
C ASP A 72 -11.50 42.26 33.67
N GLN A 73 -10.94 41.39 34.51
CA GLN A 73 -10.45 40.08 34.07
C GLN A 73 -11.55 39.18 33.49
N ALA A 74 -12.81 39.31 33.95
CA ALA A 74 -13.89 38.48 33.44
C ALA A 74 -14.26 38.88 32.01
N SER A 75 -14.31 40.19 31.74
CA SER A 75 -14.49 40.75 30.41
C SER A 75 -13.38 40.33 29.45
N GLN A 76 -12.11 40.43 29.84
CA GLN A 76 -10.98 40.00 29.02
C GLN A 76 -11.00 38.48 28.75
N ALA A 77 -11.34 37.67 29.76
CA ALA A 77 -11.46 36.22 29.60
C ALA A 77 -12.63 35.83 28.66
N ALA A 78 -13.74 36.59 28.68
CA ALA A 78 -14.86 36.38 27.77
C ALA A 78 -14.47 36.68 26.31
N ILE A 79 -13.69 37.73 26.07
CA ILE A 79 -13.13 38.04 24.75
C ILE A 79 -12.23 36.90 24.28
N ILE A 80 -11.24 36.47 25.10
CA ILE A 80 -10.29 35.40 24.73
C ILE A 80 -11.01 34.10 24.32
N ARG A 81 -12.08 33.73 25.03
CA ARG A 81 -12.85 32.50 24.74
C ARG A 81 -13.62 32.57 23.42
N ASN A 82 -13.86 33.77 22.89
CA ASN A 82 -14.61 33.99 21.66
C ASN A 82 -13.74 34.54 20.51
N LEU A 83 -12.41 34.38 20.60
CA LEU A 83 -11.50 34.71 19.50
C LEU A 83 -11.55 33.64 18.40
N TYR A 84 -12.60 33.60 17.59
CA TYR A 84 -12.72 32.64 16.50
C TYR A 84 -12.16 33.20 15.18
N PRO A 85 -11.01 32.73 14.68
CA PRO A 85 -10.43 33.25 13.43
C PRO A 85 -11.20 32.75 12.21
N VAL A 86 -11.58 33.66 11.30
CA VAL A 86 -12.17 33.30 9.99
C VAL A 86 -11.10 32.90 8.96
N ALA A 87 -9.90 33.46 9.09
CA ALA A 87 -8.78 33.25 8.20
C ALA A 87 -7.51 32.85 8.98
N PRO A 88 -6.47 32.32 8.30
CA PRO A 88 -5.25 31.90 8.97
C PRO A 88 -4.62 33.01 9.83
N ILE A 89 -4.14 32.64 11.02
CA ILE A 89 -3.59 33.60 11.99
C ILE A 89 -2.17 33.98 11.58
N SER A 90 -1.91 35.28 11.54
CA SER A 90 -0.61 35.83 11.13
C SER A 90 0.51 35.52 12.14
N ARG A 91 1.75 35.51 11.66
CA ARG A 91 2.94 35.41 12.51
C ARG A 91 2.98 36.48 13.61
N LYS A 92 2.51 37.69 13.34
CA LYS A 92 2.56 38.82 14.28
C LYS A 92 1.65 38.56 15.49
N SER A 93 0.43 38.10 15.27
CA SER A 93 -0.55 37.81 16.33
C SER A 93 -0.07 36.68 17.24
N VAL A 94 0.53 35.64 16.66
CA VAL A 94 1.16 34.54 17.42
C VAL A 94 2.29 35.05 18.30
N LEU A 95 3.21 35.86 17.76
CA LEU A 95 4.32 36.43 18.53
C LEU A 95 3.82 37.38 19.64
N GLN A 96 2.76 38.15 19.39
CA GLN A 96 2.13 39.01 20.38
C GLN A 96 1.63 38.19 21.57
N VAL A 97 0.91 37.08 21.32
CA VAL A 97 0.46 36.15 22.38
C VAL A 97 1.64 35.54 23.14
N ILE A 98 2.69 35.10 22.45
CA ILE A 98 3.87 34.49 23.10
C ILE A 98 4.62 35.52 23.95
N SER A 99 4.73 36.77 23.48
CA SER A 99 5.45 37.84 24.17
C SER A 99 4.82 38.22 25.52
N CYS A 100 3.51 38.04 25.67
CA CYS A 100 2.77 38.36 26.89
C CYS A 100 2.87 37.28 27.99
N LEU A 101 3.49 36.13 27.70
CA LEU A 101 3.62 35.02 28.64
C LEU A 101 4.73 35.28 29.68
N GLY A 102 4.54 34.80 30.90
CA GLY A 102 5.47 34.92 32.02
C GLY A 102 5.23 36.14 32.91
N HIS A 103 6.22 36.50 33.72
CA HIS A 103 6.12 37.57 34.71
C HIS A 103 6.52 38.93 34.11
N GLY A 104 5.80 40.00 34.47
CA GLY A 104 6.12 41.37 34.07
C GLY A 104 4.96 42.34 34.32
N ALA A 105 5.28 43.61 34.60
CA ALA A 105 4.27 44.64 34.89
C ALA A 105 3.37 44.97 33.68
N LEU A 106 3.87 44.74 32.47
CA LEU A 106 3.14 44.97 31.21
C LEU A 106 2.39 43.74 30.72
N LYS A 107 2.42 42.62 31.47
CA LYS A 107 1.85 41.34 31.05
C LYS A 107 0.47 41.12 31.69
N PRO A 108 -0.45 40.43 31.01
CA PRO A 108 -1.75 40.09 31.57
C PRO A 108 -1.59 39.09 32.73
N SER A 109 -2.65 38.92 33.54
CA SER A 109 -2.64 37.99 34.66
C SER A 109 -2.37 36.54 34.20
N LEU A 110 -1.80 35.71 35.09
CA LEU A 110 -1.52 34.30 34.79
C LEU A 110 -2.78 33.52 34.37
N THR A 111 -3.95 33.90 34.88
CA THR A 111 -5.25 33.34 34.46
C THR A 111 -5.59 33.63 33.01
N LEU A 112 -5.31 34.84 32.53
CA LEU A 112 -5.52 35.24 31.14
C LEU A 112 -4.46 34.63 30.23
N GLN A 113 -3.19 34.56 30.67
CA GLN A 113 -2.14 33.85 29.95
C GLN A 113 -2.49 32.38 29.74
N ALA A 114 -3.04 31.71 30.76
CA ALA A 114 -3.52 30.33 30.63
C ALA A 114 -4.66 30.22 29.61
N ALA A 115 -5.61 31.17 29.58
CA ALA A 115 -6.67 31.21 28.59
C ALA A 115 -6.14 31.43 27.16
N LEU A 116 -5.16 32.32 26.99
CA LEU A 116 -4.49 32.58 25.71
C LEU A 116 -3.70 31.35 25.21
N LEU A 117 -3.03 30.62 26.10
CA LEU A 117 -2.37 29.37 25.75
C LEU A 117 -3.37 28.29 25.33
N LYS A 118 -4.50 28.18 26.04
CA LYS A 118 -5.58 27.27 25.66
C LYS A 118 -6.15 27.63 24.29
N TRP A 119 -6.34 28.92 24.02
CA TRP A 119 -6.76 29.41 22.72
C TRP A 119 -5.74 29.04 21.63
N LEU A 120 -4.45 29.29 21.86
CA LEU A 120 -3.37 28.97 20.91
C LEU A 120 -3.29 27.48 20.58
N ILE A 121 -3.55 26.61 21.56
CA ILE A 121 -3.68 25.16 21.37
C ILE A 121 -4.88 24.84 20.46
N THR A 122 -6.04 25.45 20.69
CA THR A 122 -7.25 25.19 19.89
C THR A 122 -7.13 25.65 18.45
N VAL A 123 -6.41 26.74 18.19
CA VAL A 123 -6.23 27.33 16.85
C VAL A 123 -4.90 26.91 16.18
N HIS A 124 -4.19 25.92 16.74
CA HIS A 124 -2.89 25.49 16.22
C HIS A 124 -2.91 25.11 14.72
N ASN A 125 -4.01 24.52 14.26
CA ASN A 125 -4.15 24.07 12.87
C ASN A 125 -4.53 25.19 11.89
N THR A 126 -4.84 26.40 12.38
CA THR A 126 -5.21 27.57 11.56
C THR A 126 -4.10 28.62 11.52
N LEU A 127 -2.87 28.29 11.93
CA LEU A 127 -1.72 29.19 11.86
C LEU A 127 -1.17 29.28 10.44
N GLU A 128 -0.89 30.50 9.96
CA GLU A 128 -0.27 30.73 8.64
C GLU A 128 1.16 30.14 8.59
N SER A 129 1.91 30.26 9.69
CA SER A 129 3.27 29.72 9.82
C SER A 129 3.47 28.99 11.15
N PRO A 130 3.16 27.68 11.21
CA PRO A 130 3.35 26.84 12.41
C PRO A 130 4.80 26.81 12.90
N GLN A 131 5.76 27.08 12.00
CA GLN A 131 7.19 27.18 12.32
C GLN A 131 7.50 28.28 13.35
N THR A 132 6.65 29.31 13.46
CA THR A 132 6.82 30.39 14.44
C THR A 132 6.88 29.84 15.87
N LEU A 133 6.01 28.89 16.21
CA LEU A 133 6.00 28.27 17.54
C LEU A 133 7.28 27.47 17.80
N SER A 134 7.78 26.77 16.78
CA SER A 134 9.06 26.05 16.84
C SER A 134 10.26 26.99 17.04
N GLN A 135 10.25 28.18 16.42
CA GLN A 135 11.31 29.18 16.62
C GLN A 135 11.32 29.75 18.04
N THR A 136 10.14 29.90 18.65
CA THR A 136 9.98 30.39 20.03
C THR A 136 10.02 29.28 21.09
N TYR A 137 10.38 28.06 20.72
CA TYR A 137 10.32 26.89 21.61
C TYR A 137 11.12 27.10 22.91
N SER A 138 12.30 27.73 22.83
CA SER A 138 13.12 28.05 24.00
C SER A 138 12.40 28.94 25.01
N VAL A 139 11.67 29.96 24.54
CA VAL A 139 10.91 30.88 25.38
C VAL A 139 9.79 30.13 26.11
N LEU A 140 9.01 29.33 25.38
CA LEU A 140 7.92 28.53 25.94
C LEU A 140 8.43 27.50 26.95
N PHE A 141 9.55 26.84 26.65
CA PHE A 141 10.17 25.84 27.52
C PHE A 141 10.66 26.44 28.83
N ASN A 142 11.26 27.63 28.79
CA ASN A 142 11.78 28.31 29.99
C ASN A 142 10.67 28.76 30.95
N LEU A 143 9.42 28.85 30.50
CA LEU A 143 8.26 29.25 31.32
C LEU A 143 7.55 28.06 32.00
N LEU A 144 8.07 26.83 31.87
CA LEU A 144 7.50 25.63 32.50
C LEU A 144 7.56 25.65 34.04
N ASP A 145 8.43 26.47 34.61
CA ASP A 145 8.52 26.72 36.05
C ASP A 145 7.21 27.28 36.63
N THR A 146 6.47 28.06 35.84
CA THR A 146 5.27 28.78 36.26
C THR A 146 4.05 27.86 36.37
N ALA A 147 3.71 27.46 37.59
CA ALA A 147 2.68 26.46 37.88
C ALA A 147 1.29 26.77 37.29
N ALA A 148 0.89 28.05 37.25
CA ALA A 148 -0.44 28.46 36.78
C ALA A 148 -0.66 28.23 35.27
N THR A 149 0.39 28.31 34.46
CA THR A 149 0.34 28.14 33.00
C THR A 149 0.92 26.81 32.53
N ARG A 150 1.66 26.11 33.40
CA ARG A 150 2.34 24.83 33.10
C ARG A 150 1.47 23.77 32.43
N PRO A 151 0.20 23.52 32.80
CA PRO A 151 -0.60 22.49 32.12
C PRO A 151 -0.79 22.80 30.63
N ASN A 152 -1.12 24.05 30.31
CA ASN A 152 -1.33 24.49 28.93
C ASN A 152 0.00 24.63 28.18
N LEU A 153 1.07 25.12 28.83
CA LEU A 153 2.41 25.16 28.23
C LEU A 153 2.91 23.76 27.88
N SER A 154 2.73 22.79 28.78
CA SER A 154 3.16 21.40 28.55
C SER A 154 2.41 20.77 27.39
N HIS A 155 1.10 21.03 27.27
CA HIS A 155 0.30 20.57 26.13
C HIS A 155 0.72 21.24 24.82
N LEU A 156 0.92 22.56 24.81
CA LEU A 156 1.41 23.27 23.63
C LEU A 156 2.79 22.76 23.21
N LEU A 157 3.72 22.61 24.16
CA LEU A 157 5.04 22.05 23.92
C LEU A 157 4.94 20.62 23.39
N ALA A 158 4.04 19.78 23.89
CA ALA A 158 3.83 18.43 23.37
C ALA A 158 3.44 18.45 21.88
N LEU A 159 2.59 19.39 21.46
CA LEU A 159 2.18 19.53 20.06
C LEU A 159 3.32 20.02 19.14
N ILE A 160 4.17 20.93 19.63
CA ILE A 160 5.22 21.56 18.81
C ILE A 160 6.60 20.90 18.95
N THR A 161 6.75 19.91 19.84
CA THR A 161 8.03 19.23 20.06
C THR A 161 8.40 18.38 18.85
N ARG A 162 9.65 18.54 18.42
CA ARG A 162 10.31 17.85 17.30
C ARG A 162 11.71 17.46 17.77
N ARG A 163 12.40 16.55 17.08
CA ARG A 163 13.73 16.04 17.49
C ARG A 163 14.74 17.15 17.81
N LYS A 164 14.81 18.20 16.98
CA LYS A 164 15.71 19.37 17.20
C LYS A 164 15.50 20.07 18.55
N HIS A 165 14.29 19.99 19.11
CA HIS A 165 13.95 20.58 20.40
C HIS A 165 14.36 19.70 21.59
N VAL A 166 14.48 18.38 21.38
CA VAL A 166 14.81 17.40 22.43
C VAL A 166 16.32 17.33 22.59
N GLN A 167 16.86 18.29 23.34
CA GLN A 167 18.29 18.41 23.63
C GLN A 167 18.59 17.89 25.05
N PRO A 168 19.79 17.34 25.32
CA PRO A 168 20.14 16.75 26.62
C PRO A 168 19.87 17.68 27.82
N PHE A 169 20.18 18.98 27.70
CA PHE A 169 19.94 19.96 28.76
C PHE A 169 18.45 20.16 29.06
N ARG A 170 17.56 20.06 28.06
CA ARG A 170 16.11 20.16 28.24
C ARG A 170 15.53 18.90 28.87
N ILE A 171 16.03 17.74 28.49
CA ILE A 171 15.66 16.47 29.14
C ILE A 171 15.99 16.54 30.63
N GLN A 172 17.21 16.96 30.97
CA GLN A 172 17.64 17.12 32.37
C GLN A 172 16.80 18.15 33.12
N ALA A 173 16.53 19.32 32.52
CA ALA A 173 15.69 20.36 33.12
C ALA A 173 14.26 19.86 33.38
N LEU A 174 13.68 19.12 32.44
CA LEU A 174 12.32 18.58 32.55
C LEU A 174 12.22 17.46 33.61
N LEU A 175 13.21 16.57 33.68
CA LEU A 175 13.30 15.53 34.72
C LEU A 175 13.47 16.16 36.11
N ASN A 176 14.32 17.17 36.23
CA ASN A 176 14.52 17.90 37.48
C ASN A 176 13.24 18.61 37.92
N LEU A 177 12.54 19.27 37.00
CA LEU A 177 11.27 19.93 37.27
C LEU A 177 10.20 18.92 37.71
N SER A 178 10.06 17.79 37.00
CA SER A 178 9.11 16.72 37.36
C SER A 178 9.39 16.13 38.75
N ARG A 179 10.66 16.00 39.13
CA ARG A 179 11.06 15.53 40.47
C ARG A 179 10.72 16.56 41.55
N GLN A 180 10.90 17.85 41.28
CA GLN A 180 10.60 18.93 42.22
C GLN A 180 9.10 19.14 42.42
N THR A 181 8.28 18.96 41.38
CA THR A 181 6.83 19.20 41.44
C THR A 181 6.00 17.96 41.82
N GLY A 182 6.63 16.81 42.05
CA GLY A 182 5.98 15.60 42.54
C GLY A 182 5.05 14.93 41.51
N ASN A 183 5.61 14.42 40.41
CA ASN A 183 4.88 13.65 39.37
C ASN A 183 3.68 14.39 38.76
N ASP A 184 3.89 15.65 38.35
CA ASP A 184 2.89 16.46 37.66
C ASP A 184 2.43 15.77 36.34
N PRO A 185 1.14 15.44 36.18
CA PRO A 185 0.63 14.74 34.99
C PRO A 185 0.92 15.47 33.68
N SER A 186 0.98 16.81 33.71
CA SER A 186 1.23 17.61 32.51
C SER A 186 2.67 17.49 32.03
N LEU A 187 3.63 17.48 32.96
CA LEU A 187 5.05 17.27 32.67
C LEU A 187 5.34 15.81 32.27
N ILE A 188 4.64 14.85 32.87
CA ILE A 188 4.73 13.44 32.47
C ILE A 188 4.25 13.27 31.02
N GLY A 189 3.17 13.94 30.63
CA GLY A 189 2.72 13.99 29.24
C GLY A 189 3.80 14.51 28.28
N LEU A 190 4.48 15.59 28.64
CA LEU A 190 5.57 16.14 27.84
C LEU A 190 6.82 15.22 27.81
N LEU A 191 7.16 14.59 28.95
CA LEU A 191 8.25 13.60 29.03
C LEU A 191 7.99 12.37 28.16
N ARG A 192 6.74 11.94 28.01
CA ARG A 192 6.36 10.88 27.07
C ARG A 192 6.68 11.27 25.63
N VAL A 193 6.35 12.49 25.22
CA VAL A 193 6.70 12.98 23.88
C VAL A 193 8.21 13.06 23.69
N PHE A 194 8.97 13.50 24.70
CA PHE A 194 10.44 13.49 24.64
C PHE A 194 11.01 12.07 24.56
N LYS A 195 10.37 11.10 25.21
CA LYS A 195 10.75 9.67 25.19
C LYS A 195 10.62 9.05 23.81
N ASP A 196 9.64 9.47 23.00
CA ASP A 196 9.50 8.98 21.63
C ASP A 196 10.71 9.32 20.75
N TYR A 197 11.43 10.40 21.07
CA TYR A 197 12.62 10.83 20.33
C TYR A 197 13.94 10.34 20.95
N TYR A 198 14.00 10.10 22.26
CA TYR A 198 15.19 9.58 22.97
C TYR A 198 14.80 8.55 24.05
N PRO A 199 14.51 7.30 23.66
CA PRO A 199 14.02 6.26 24.59
C PRO A 199 15.08 5.75 25.58
N GLU A 200 16.36 6.02 25.33
CA GLU A 200 17.48 5.52 26.15
C GLU A 200 17.75 6.36 27.40
N VAL A 201 17.33 7.63 27.43
CA VAL A 201 17.70 8.59 28.48
C VAL A 201 16.68 8.62 29.63
N ILE A 202 15.47 8.11 29.46
CA ILE A 202 14.31 8.35 30.35
C ILE A 202 13.81 7.08 31.10
N HIS A 203 14.69 6.12 31.44
CA HIS A 203 14.64 5.24 32.65
C HIS A 203 15.18 3.81 32.44
N PRO A 204 15.75 3.18 33.51
CA PRO A 204 16.59 1.97 33.45
C PRO A 204 15.87 0.65 33.75
N ASP A 205 14.54 0.59 33.88
CA ASP A 205 13.85 -0.61 34.39
C ASP A 205 13.03 -1.37 33.33
N PRO A 206 13.44 -2.58 32.91
CA PRO A 206 12.73 -3.44 31.96
C PRO A 206 11.37 -3.95 32.46
N GLN A 207 11.16 -4.12 33.77
CA GLN A 207 9.92 -4.71 34.30
C GLN A 207 8.73 -3.76 34.25
N TRP A 208 8.98 -2.45 34.39
CA TRP A 208 7.96 -1.42 34.20
C TRP A 208 7.50 -1.30 32.74
N ARG A 209 8.41 -1.53 31.76
CA ARG A 209 8.07 -1.54 30.33
C ARG A 209 7.06 -2.63 30.00
N ALA A 210 7.28 -3.86 30.47
CA ALA A 210 6.37 -4.99 30.22
C ALA A 210 4.95 -4.71 30.73
N ARG A 211 4.84 -4.08 31.91
CA ARG A 211 3.55 -3.76 32.52
C ARG A 211 2.81 -2.59 31.84
N LEU A 212 3.56 -1.60 31.36
CA LEU A 212 2.99 -0.45 30.64
C LEU A 212 2.47 -0.88 29.27
N ASP A 213 3.21 -1.74 28.58
CA ASP A 213 2.82 -2.30 27.28
C ASP A 213 1.52 -3.14 27.43
N GLU A 214 1.40 -3.98 28.47
CA GLU A 214 0.14 -4.70 28.79
C GLU A 214 -1.06 -3.77 29.00
N ILE A 215 -0.86 -2.64 29.69
CA ILE A 215 -1.93 -1.68 29.99
C ILE A 215 -2.34 -0.90 28.73
N GLN A 216 -1.38 -0.59 27.86
CA GLN A 216 -1.62 0.10 26.59
C GLN A 216 -2.34 -0.81 25.58
N ASP A 217 -1.97 -2.09 25.52
CA ASP A 217 -2.64 -3.10 24.71
C ASP A 217 -4.11 -3.27 25.12
N ALA A 218 -4.39 -3.29 26.43
CA ALA A 218 -5.75 -3.39 26.95
C ALA A 218 -6.64 -2.17 26.59
N HIS A 219 -6.06 -0.97 26.47
CA HIS A 219 -6.79 0.27 26.15
C HIS A 219 -7.03 0.45 24.63
N LEU A 220 -6.09 0.00 23.80
CA LEU A 220 -6.22 0.06 22.34
C LEU A 220 -7.28 -0.93 21.83
N HIS A 221 -7.36 -2.13 22.42
CA HIS A 221 -8.41 -3.11 22.12
C HIS A 221 -9.84 -2.59 22.38
N GLN A 222 -10.01 -1.66 23.32
CA GLN A 222 -11.31 -1.02 23.57
C GLN A 222 -11.65 0.09 22.56
N THR A 223 -10.65 0.68 21.91
CA THR A 223 -10.83 1.86 21.04
C THR A 223 -10.96 1.47 19.55
N GLU A 224 -10.36 0.35 19.13
CA GLU A 224 -10.37 -0.09 17.72
C GLU A 224 -11.64 -0.82 17.25
N LYS A 225 -12.61 -1.12 18.14
CA LYS A 225 -13.94 -1.58 17.70
C LYS A 225 -14.77 -0.50 16.98
N GLY A 226 -14.27 0.73 16.86
CA GLY A 226 -15.08 1.89 16.46
C GLY A 226 -14.80 2.54 15.09
N THR A 227 -13.60 2.50 14.49
CA THR A 227 -13.36 3.30 13.26
C THR A 227 -12.30 2.72 12.33
N LEU A 228 -12.74 2.15 11.21
CA LEU A 228 -11.93 1.90 10.01
C LEU A 228 -11.59 3.24 9.33
N ARG A 229 -10.48 3.87 9.71
CA ARG A 229 -9.89 4.94 8.88
C ARG A 229 -9.11 4.32 7.71
N PRO A 230 -9.26 4.82 6.47
CA PRO A 230 -8.47 4.35 5.34
C PRO A 230 -6.97 4.59 5.59
N ARG A 231 -6.15 3.56 5.36
CA ARG A 231 -4.69 3.62 5.46
C ARG A 231 -4.15 4.46 4.30
N ASP A 232 -3.90 5.74 4.54
CA ASP A 232 -3.22 6.59 3.58
C ASP A 232 -1.72 6.25 3.64
N GLY A 233 -1.21 5.50 2.64
CA GLY A 233 0.12 4.89 2.63
C GLY A 233 1.30 5.86 2.52
N PHE A 234 1.21 7.02 3.17
CA PHE A 234 2.20 8.10 3.24
C PHE A 234 2.64 8.39 4.67
N ARG A 235 2.50 7.39 5.55
CA ARG A 235 2.99 7.38 6.93
C ARG A 235 3.68 6.05 7.20
N VAL A 236 4.74 6.09 8.00
CA VAL A 236 5.45 4.88 8.44
C VAL A 236 4.49 3.94 9.16
N HIS A 237 4.40 2.72 8.67
CA HIS A 237 3.62 1.64 9.23
C HIS A 237 4.33 1.11 10.48
N ARG A 238 3.83 1.52 11.65
CA ARG A 238 4.21 0.93 12.94
C ARG A 238 3.22 -0.20 13.23
N PRO A 239 3.60 -1.49 13.13
CA PRO A 239 2.69 -2.57 13.50
C PRO A 239 2.37 -2.48 15.00
N ILE A 240 1.10 -2.26 15.32
CA ILE A 240 0.58 -2.03 16.69
C ILE A 240 0.38 -3.36 17.45
N SER A 241 0.39 -4.52 16.75
CA SER A 241 0.33 -5.84 17.38
C SER A 241 1.73 -6.44 17.53
N ARG A 242 2.21 -6.55 18.77
CA ARG A 242 3.38 -7.39 19.14
C ARG A 242 2.98 -8.82 19.51
N SER A 243 1.71 -9.19 19.37
CA SER A 243 1.34 -10.61 19.47
C SER A 243 1.95 -11.34 18.27
N THR A 244 2.97 -12.15 18.58
CA THR A 244 3.58 -13.21 17.78
C THR A 244 4.34 -12.88 16.48
N ARG A 245 4.29 -11.67 15.90
CA ARG A 245 5.01 -11.37 14.63
C ARG A 245 6.35 -10.61 14.71
N ASN A 246 7.01 -10.53 15.88
CA ASN A 246 8.18 -9.65 16.06
C ASN A 246 9.45 -10.32 16.61
N ARG A 247 10.36 -10.65 15.68
CA ARG A 247 11.82 -10.49 15.82
C ARG A 247 12.57 -10.27 14.50
N ILE A 248 11.92 -10.51 13.35
CA ILE A 248 12.63 -10.66 12.06
C ILE A 248 12.87 -9.33 11.37
N ILE A 249 11.85 -8.46 11.33
CA ILE A 249 11.93 -7.19 10.60
C ILE A 249 11.94 -6.05 11.60
N PRO A 250 13.03 -5.27 11.66
CA PRO A 250 13.06 -4.08 12.46
C PRO A 250 12.08 -3.02 11.93
N VAL A 251 11.53 -2.24 12.85
CA VAL A 251 10.71 -1.08 12.50
C VAL A 251 11.58 -0.04 11.79
N VAL A 252 11.01 0.66 10.80
CA VAL A 252 11.67 1.78 10.11
C VAL A 252 12.21 2.76 11.16
N HIS A 253 13.54 2.82 11.25
CA HIS A 253 14.21 3.75 12.15
C HIS A 253 15.47 4.35 11.51
N THR A 254 15.60 5.66 11.60
CA THR A 254 16.77 6.45 11.19
C THR A 254 17.46 7.05 12.43
N SER A 255 18.74 6.73 12.61
CA SER A 255 19.57 7.35 13.66
C SER A 255 20.73 8.12 13.03
N TYR A 256 21.22 9.15 13.73
CA TYR A 256 22.36 9.98 13.31
C TYR A 256 22.16 10.75 11.99
N VAL A 257 20.99 11.36 11.81
CA VAL A 257 20.60 12.13 10.62
C VAL A 257 21.27 13.51 10.62
N ALA A 258 21.79 13.95 9.47
CA ALA A 258 22.39 15.27 9.32
C ALA A 258 21.33 16.39 9.52
N GLU A 259 21.72 17.57 10.03
CA GLU A 259 20.76 18.65 10.40
C GLU A 259 19.82 19.12 9.27
N ASN A 260 20.17 18.83 8.00
CA ASN A 260 19.41 19.21 6.81
C ASN A 260 18.59 18.06 6.19
N ALA A 261 18.70 16.85 6.71
CA ALA A 261 18.01 15.67 6.19
C ALA A 261 16.68 15.45 6.90
N VAL A 262 15.72 14.89 6.16
CA VAL A 262 14.37 14.55 6.63
C VAL A 262 14.27 13.04 6.73
N THR A 263 13.60 12.54 7.74
CA THR A 263 13.43 11.09 7.91
C THR A 263 12.06 10.63 7.46
N LEU A 264 11.93 9.34 7.13
CA LEU A 264 10.64 8.74 6.75
C LEU A 264 9.60 8.86 7.87
N GLU A 265 10.01 8.86 9.13
CA GLU A 265 9.12 9.01 10.29
C GLU A 265 8.48 10.41 10.40
N GLU A 266 9.04 11.43 9.73
CA GLU A 266 8.53 12.81 9.74
C GLU A 266 7.51 13.09 8.62
N ILE A 267 7.26 12.11 7.75
CA ILE A 267 6.35 12.23 6.61
C ILE A 267 4.93 11.91 7.05
N GLU A 268 4.06 12.91 6.99
CA GLU A 268 2.65 12.77 7.40
C GLU A 268 1.67 12.68 6.22
N ASN A 269 2.10 13.07 5.01
CA ASN A 269 1.26 13.15 3.81
C ASN A 269 2.09 13.17 2.50
N VAL A 270 1.41 13.03 1.35
CA VAL A 270 2.01 13.02 -0.01
C VAL A 270 2.83 14.28 -0.30
N ALA A 271 2.30 15.46 0.04
CA ALA A 271 2.95 16.73 -0.28
C ALA A 271 4.28 16.87 0.46
N SER A 272 4.35 16.42 1.72
CA SER A 272 5.59 16.36 2.51
C SER A 272 6.58 15.34 1.95
N PHE A 273 6.09 14.18 1.50
CA PHE A 273 6.92 13.15 0.87
C PHE A 273 7.62 13.67 -0.39
N VAL A 274 6.85 14.23 -1.33
CA VAL A 274 7.38 14.72 -2.61
C VAL A 274 8.32 15.91 -2.42
N LYS A 275 7.99 16.84 -1.52
CA LYS A 275 8.80 18.05 -1.28
C LYS A 275 10.18 17.75 -0.71
N ASN A 276 10.32 16.63 0.01
CA ASN A 276 11.55 16.28 0.70
C ASN A 276 12.25 15.07 0.07
N LEU A 277 11.79 14.57 -1.09
CA LEU A 277 12.27 13.32 -1.69
C LEU A 277 13.79 13.25 -1.86
N ASP A 278 14.42 14.38 -2.18
CA ASP A 278 15.87 14.59 -2.32
C ASP A 278 16.62 14.60 -0.97
N LYS A 279 15.93 14.95 0.11
CA LYS A 279 16.47 15.10 1.48
C LYS A 279 16.14 13.92 2.38
N LEU A 280 15.40 12.93 1.88
CA LEU A 280 15.05 11.74 2.64
C LEU A 280 16.27 10.86 2.85
N GLU A 281 16.63 10.66 4.11
CA GLU A 281 17.65 9.69 4.51
C GLU A 281 17.05 8.29 4.69
N LEU A 282 17.85 7.30 4.33
CA LEU A 282 17.46 5.90 4.36
C LEU A 282 17.51 5.36 5.80
N PRO A 283 16.56 4.49 6.19
CA PRO A 283 16.58 3.82 7.48
C PRO A 283 17.84 3.00 7.68
N ASN A 284 18.29 2.90 8.93
CA ASN A 284 19.45 2.08 9.30
C ASN A 284 19.25 0.61 8.93
N GLN A 285 18.00 0.13 9.03
CA GLN A 285 17.63 -1.25 8.77
C GLN A 285 16.68 -1.32 7.59
N LEU A 286 17.25 -1.42 6.38
CA LEU A 286 16.52 -1.47 5.11
C LEU A 286 15.66 -2.72 4.92
N VAL A 287 15.79 -3.73 5.77
CA VAL A 287 14.87 -4.89 5.79
C VAL A 287 13.43 -4.43 6.02
N ALA A 288 13.23 -3.29 6.69
CA ALA A 288 11.92 -2.67 6.87
C ALA A 288 11.22 -2.32 5.54
N VAL A 289 11.95 -2.21 4.42
CA VAL A 289 11.39 -2.02 3.07
C VAL A 289 10.38 -3.11 2.76
N LEU A 290 10.59 -4.34 3.22
CA LEU A 290 9.69 -5.45 2.93
C LEU A 290 8.32 -5.28 3.59
N ALA A 291 8.24 -4.56 4.71
CA ALA A 291 7.01 -4.42 5.50
C ALA A 291 6.36 -3.03 5.42
N ASP A 292 7.12 -1.97 5.12
CA ASP A 292 6.64 -0.58 5.17
C ASP A 292 6.30 -0.02 3.77
N PRO A 293 5.02 0.28 3.46
CA PRO A 293 4.61 0.74 2.13
C PRO A 293 5.18 2.11 1.74
N LEU A 294 5.51 2.98 2.70
CA LEU A 294 6.06 4.30 2.42
C LEU A 294 7.53 4.18 1.99
N LEU A 295 8.28 3.32 2.66
CA LEU A 295 9.64 2.99 2.32
C LEU A 295 9.72 2.21 1.00
N GLN A 296 8.77 1.32 0.70
CA GLN A 296 8.64 0.70 -0.63
C GLN A 296 8.51 1.74 -1.74
N LYS A 297 7.66 2.76 -1.54
CA LYS A 297 7.50 3.88 -2.48
C LYS A 297 8.77 4.71 -2.61
N LEU A 298 9.49 4.95 -1.51
CA LEU A 298 10.78 5.64 -1.56
C LEU A 298 11.79 4.86 -2.40
N MET A 299 11.90 3.55 -2.22
CA MET A 299 12.81 2.70 -2.99
C MET A 299 12.46 2.65 -4.48
N LEU A 300 11.17 2.62 -4.81
CA LEU A 300 10.71 2.68 -6.20
C LEU A 300 11.07 4.01 -6.88
N LEU A 301 11.00 5.13 -6.15
CA LEU A 301 11.24 6.47 -6.70
C LEU A 301 12.71 6.89 -6.65
N ARG A 302 13.48 6.34 -5.72
CA ARG A 302 14.91 6.60 -5.54
C ARG A 302 15.65 5.27 -5.36
N PRO A 303 15.96 4.56 -6.46
CA PRO A 303 16.81 3.39 -6.38
C PRO A 303 18.23 3.80 -5.94
N ASP A 304 18.77 3.08 -4.98
CA ASP A 304 20.11 3.31 -4.44
C ASP A 304 20.87 1.98 -4.34
N GLY A 305 22.06 1.92 -4.94
CA GLY A 305 22.84 0.68 -5.05
C GLY A 305 23.33 0.16 -3.69
N GLU A 306 23.63 1.05 -2.74
CA GLU A 306 24.02 0.66 -1.39
C GLU A 306 22.84 0.00 -0.65
N SER A 307 21.62 0.49 -0.89
CA SER A 307 20.41 -0.04 -0.31
C SER A 307 20.09 -1.46 -0.79
N GLU A 308 20.23 -1.70 -2.09
CA GLU A 308 20.09 -3.04 -2.68
C GLU A 308 21.14 -4.00 -2.14
N GLN A 309 22.41 -3.57 -2.00
CA GLN A 309 23.49 -4.39 -1.47
C GLN A 309 23.27 -4.77 0.00
N ARG A 310 22.74 -3.86 0.82
CA ARG A 310 22.38 -4.15 2.21
C ARG A 310 21.23 -5.16 2.32
N LEU A 311 20.21 -5.05 1.47
CA LEU A 311 19.14 -6.06 1.39
C LEU A 311 19.68 -7.41 0.92
N ALA A 312 20.59 -7.43 -0.05
CA ALA A 312 21.25 -8.64 -0.55
C ALA A 312 22.03 -9.34 0.56
N ASN A 313 22.82 -8.59 1.33
CA ASN A 313 23.61 -9.12 2.43
C ASN A 313 22.71 -9.75 3.51
N TRP A 314 21.58 -9.10 3.82
CA TRP A 314 20.62 -9.66 4.77
C TRP A 314 19.99 -10.96 4.27
N LEU A 315 19.53 -11.02 3.01
CA LEU A 315 18.99 -12.26 2.44
C LEU A 315 20.02 -13.40 2.37
N ASN A 316 21.28 -13.07 2.05
CA ASN A 316 22.37 -14.03 2.08
C ASN A 316 22.62 -14.56 3.51
N GLY A 317 22.48 -13.71 4.53
CA GLY A 317 22.50 -14.12 5.93
C GLY A 317 21.40 -15.12 6.25
N VAL A 318 20.15 -14.83 5.84
CA VAL A 318 19.02 -15.76 6.04
C VAL A 318 19.25 -17.10 5.33
N LEU A 319 19.77 -17.09 4.10
CA LEU A 319 20.13 -18.34 3.39
C LEU A 319 21.21 -19.13 4.14
N GLN A 320 22.18 -18.43 4.73
CA GLN A 320 23.25 -19.06 5.47
C GLN A 320 22.71 -19.74 6.73
N ASP A 321 21.85 -19.06 7.48
CA ASP A 321 21.21 -19.60 8.68
C ASP A 321 20.35 -20.83 8.36
N VAL A 322 19.61 -20.81 7.23
CA VAL A 322 18.84 -21.96 6.75
C VAL A 322 19.76 -23.13 6.38
N ARG A 323 20.87 -22.87 5.69
CA ARG A 323 21.82 -23.91 5.28
C ARG A 323 22.52 -24.55 6.47
N ASP A 324 22.85 -23.75 7.47
CA ASP A 324 23.56 -24.20 8.66
C ASP A 324 22.62 -24.92 9.65
N GLY A 325 21.31 -24.89 9.41
CA GLY A 325 20.28 -25.52 10.23
C GLY A 325 19.94 -24.74 11.51
N ASP A 326 20.45 -23.50 11.61
CA ASP A 326 20.27 -22.61 12.77
C ASP A 326 19.01 -21.73 12.64
N ALA A 327 18.31 -21.79 11.50
CA ALA A 327 17.08 -21.04 11.27
C ALA A 327 15.90 -21.62 12.08
N ASP A 328 15.26 -20.77 12.88
CA ASP A 328 13.96 -21.09 13.46
C ASP A 328 12.89 -21.14 12.35
N GLU A 329 12.27 -22.30 12.15
CA GLU A 329 11.30 -22.55 11.06
C GLU A 329 10.13 -21.56 11.08
N ASN A 330 9.59 -21.27 12.27
CA ASN A 330 8.46 -20.33 12.41
C ASN A 330 8.86 -18.93 11.98
N THR A 331 10.05 -18.50 12.40
CA THR A 331 10.66 -17.23 12.01
C THR A 331 10.87 -17.17 10.49
N PHE A 332 11.35 -18.25 9.87
CA PHE A 332 11.53 -18.29 8.42
C PHE A 332 10.20 -18.20 7.65
N PHE A 333 9.16 -18.91 8.09
CA PHE A 333 7.85 -18.82 7.43
C PHE A 333 7.23 -17.42 7.58
N ASP A 334 7.39 -16.76 8.73
CA ASP A 334 7.00 -15.36 8.93
C ASP A 334 7.72 -14.40 7.99
N MET A 335 8.99 -14.65 7.72
CA MET A 335 9.73 -13.91 6.70
C MET A 335 9.15 -14.13 5.30
N LEU A 336 8.80 -15.36 4.93
CA LEU A 336 8.17 -15.66 3.63
C LEU A 336 6.82 -14.95 3.44
N ASP A 337 6.01 -14.81 4.49
CA ASP A 337 4.76 -14.05 4.43
C ASP A 337 5.00 -12.58 4.12
N ILE A 338 6.05 -12.00 4.70
CA ILE A 338 6.37 -10.60 4.48
C ILE A 338 6.95 -10.41 3.06
N LEU A 339 7.78 -11.35 2.59
CA LEU A 339 8.22 -11.37 1.19
C LEU A 339 7.04 -11.49 0.23
N ARG A 340 6.04 -12.32 0.56
CA ARG A 340 4.80 -12.42 -0.20
C ARG A 340 4.07 -11.08 -0.23
N GLU A 341 3.82 -10.46 0.91
CA GLU A 341 3.15 -9.16 0.99
C GLU A 341 3.88 -8.10 0.14
N TYR A 342 5.22 -8.09 0.21
CA TYR A 342 6.06 -7.22 -0.61
C TYR A 342 5.89 -7.49 -2.11
N VAL A 343 6.11 -8.73 -2.58
CA VAL A 343 6.01 -9.10 -4.02
C VAL A 343 4.61 -8.88 -4.56
N VAL A 344 3.57 -9.20 -3.77
CA VAL A 344 2.17 -8.97 -4.12
C VAL A 344 1.85 -7.48 -4.19
N SER A 345 2.49 -6.63 -3.38
CA SER A 345 2.34 -5.17 -3.43
C SER A 345 2.99 -4.58 -4.69
N ILE A 346 4.23 -4.96 -4.98
CA ILE A 346 4.99 -4.42 -6.13
C ILE A 346 4.63 -5.09 -7.47
N LYS A 347 3.92 -6.23 -7.45
CA LYS A 347 3.51 -7.02 -8.62
C LYS A 347 4.68 -7.44 -9.52
N ASN A 348 5.85 -7.64 -8.93
CA ASN A 348 7.07 -8.02 -9.62
C ASN A 348 7.98 -8.79 -8.64
N LEU A 349 8.74 -9.77 -9.12
CA LEU A 349 9.76 -10.46 -8.33
C LEU A 349 11.14 -9.88 -8.68
N PRO A 350 11.76 -9.09 -7.78
CA PRO A 350 13.07 -8.50 -8.05
C PRO A 350 14.15 -9.56 -8.29
N PRO A 351 15.17 -9.28 -9.12
CA PRO A 351 16.25 -10.23 -9.43
C PRO A 351 16.95 -10.79 -8.18
N LEU A 352 17.08 -9.95 -7.16
CA LEU A 352 17.67 -10.30 -5.87
C LEU A 352 16.85 -11.37 -5.11
N LEU A 353 15.51 -11.30 -5.17
CA LEU A 353 14.65 -12.35 -4.61
C LEU A 353 14.65 -13.59 -5.51
N LEU A 354 14.70 -13.41 -6.83
CA LEU A 354 14.79 -14.54 -7.78
C LEU A 354 16.05 -15.39 -7.54
N ASP A 355 17.20 -14.74 -7.34
CA ASP A 355 18.47 -15.40 -7.02
C ASP A 355 18.45 -16.04 -5.63
N PHE A 356 17.83 -15.39 -4.64
CA PHE A 356 17.56 -16.02 -3.34
C PHE A 356 16.76 -17.33 -3.51
N PHE A 357 15.64 -17.31 -4.24
CA PHE A 357 14.81 -18.51 -4.44
C PHE A 357 15.52 -19.59 -5.25
N ALA A 358 16.36 -19.23 -6.22
CA ALA A 358 17.15 -20.20 -6.99
C ALA A 358 18.12 -21.01 -6.11
N ARG A 359 18.61 -20.42 -5.02
CA ARG A 359 19.49 -21.08 -4.04
C ARG A 359 18.71 -21.75 -2.91
N PHE A 360 17.58 -21.19 -2.52
CA PHE A 360 16.74 -21.70 -1.44
C PHE A 360 15.94 -22.94 -1.83
N LEU A 361 15.28 -22.94 -3.00
CA LEU A 361 14.34 -24.01 -3.39
C LEU A 361 14.96 -25.41 -3.43
N PRO A 362 16.23 -25.62 -3.83
CA PRO A 362 16.89 -26.93 -3.72
C PRO A 362 17.07 -27.44 -2.29
N LEU A 363 17.05 -26.55 -1.29
CA LEU A 363 17.16 -26.89 0.14
C LEU A 363 15.79 -27.08 0.80
N TRP A 364 14.72 -26.64 0.13
CA TRP A 364 13.37 -26.68 0.68
C TRP A 364 12.71 -28.04 0.46
N ASP A 365 12.13 -28.59 1.52
CA ASP A 365 11.48 -29.90 1.55
C ASP A 365 9.99 -29.88 1.15
N GLY A 366 9.45 -28.69 0.84
CA GLY A 366 8.05 -28.53 0.45
C GLY A 366 7.07 -28.39 1.61
N SER A 367 7.58 -28.32 2.85
CA SER A 367 6.78 -28.12 4.07
C SER A 367 6.46 -26.64 4.33
N GLY A 368 5.40 -26.40 5.12
CA GLY A 368 4.98 -25.06 5.56
C GLY A 368 4.18 -24.25 4.54
N ARG A 369 4.53 -22.96 4.35
CA ARG A 369 3.73 -21.95 3.62
C ARG A 369 3.80 -22.09 2.08
N ARG A 370 3.37 -23.24 1.55
CA ARG A 370 3.35 -23.55 0.11
C ARG A 370 2.58 -22.52 -0.72
N ASP A 371 1.41 -22.11 -0.25
CA ASP A 371 0.58 -21.13 -0.98
C ASP A 371 1.29 -19.78 -1.13
N ALA A 372 2.02 -19.35 -0.09
CA ALA A 372 2.81 -18.13 -0.16
C ALA A 372 3.94 -18.23 -1.20
N MET A 373 4.59 -19.40 -1.29
CA MET A 373 5.62 -19.66 -2.29
C MET A 373 5.07 -19.58 -3.71
N PHE A 374 3.91 -20.21 -3.96
CA PHE A 374 3.26 -20.14 -5.27
C PHE A 374 2.82 -18.72 -5.63
N GLU A 375 2.28 -17.97 -4.67
CA GLU A 375 1.92 -16.58 -4.93
C GLU A 375 3.14 -15.72 -5.27
N ILE A 376 4.25 -15.83 -4.53
CA ILE A 376 5.50 -15.11 -4.81
C ILE A 376 6.00 -15.43 -6.22
N LEU A 377 6.15 -16.72 -6.53
CA LEU A 377 6.75 -17.18 -7.78
C LEU A 377 5.84 -16.96 -8.99
N SER A 378 4.54 -16.72 -8.78
CA SER A 378 3.64 -16.31 -9.86
C SER A 378 3.98 -14.94 -10.47
N TYR A 379 4.72 -14.10 -9.74
CA TYR A 379 5.24 -12.81 -10.22
C TYR A 379 6.68 -12.89 -10.76
N SER A 380 7.15 -14.09 -11.12
CA SER A 380 8.47 -14.27 -11.73
C SER A 380 8.58 -13.47 -13.04
N PRO A 381 9.73 -12.81 -13.30
CA PRO A 381 9.89 -11.97 -14.48
C PRO A 381 9.84 -12.78 -15.77
N LEU A 382 9.47 -12.12 -16.88
CA LEU A 382 9.48 -12.72 -18.21
C LEU A 382 10.94 -12.93 -18.67
N LEU A 383 11.48 -14.12 -18.42
CA LEU A 383 12.81 -14.57 -18.84
C LEU A 383 12.69 -15.85 -19.68
N ASP A 384 13.82 -16.41 -20.14
CA ASP A 384 13.81 -17.72 -20.78
C ASP A 384 13.22 -18.79 -19.85
N PHE A 385 12.16 -19.47 -20.31
CA PHE A 385 11.45 -20.45 -19.50
C PHE A 385 12.34 -21.63 -19.10
N LYS A 386 13.30 -22.04 -19.95
CA LYS A 386 14.17 -23.17 -19.61
C LYS A 386 15.10 -22.82 -18.44
N GLY A 387 15.64 -21.61 -18.42
CA GLY A 387 16.42 -21.09 -17.30
C GLY A 387 15.59 -21.04 -16.01
N LEU A 388 14.39 -20.43 -16.07
CA LEU A 388 13.47 -20.37 -14.92
C LEU A 388 13.06 -21.76 -14.44
N TYR A 389 12.77 -22.67 -15.36
CA TYR A 389 12.38 -24.04 -15.02
C TYR A 389 13.50 -24.75 -14.27
N LYS A 390 14.72 -24.76 -14.81
CA LYS A 390 15.86 -25.44 -14.20
C LYS A 390 16.17 -24.96 -12.78
N HIS A 391 16.10 -23.66 -12.54
CA HIS A 391 16.57 -23.06 -11.29
C HIS A 391 15.46 -22.78 -10.27
N ILE A 392 14.20 -22.64 -10.71
CA ILE A 392 13.08 -22.26 -9.86
C ILE A 392 11.99 -23.32 -9.90
N PHE A 393 11.36 -23.54 -11.05
CA PHE A 393 10.13 -24.34 -11.09
C PHE A 393 10.38 -25.85 -10.92
N GLN A 394 11.49 -26.40 -11.41
CA GLN A 394 11.85 -27.80 -11.24
C GLN A 394 12.08 -28.18 -9.77
N PRO A 395 12.92 -27.48 -8.99
CA PRO A 395 13.05 -27.78 -7.56
C PRO A 395 11.75 -27.50 -6.79
N LEU A 396 10.98 -26.47 -7.17
CA LEU A 396 9.66 -26.22 -6.61
C LEU A 396 8.70 -27.40 -6.83
N GLU A 397 8.61 -27.90 -8.06
CA GLU A 397 7.79 -29.07 -8.40
C GLU A 397 8.23 -30.30 -7.62
N ALA A 398 9.54 -30.56 -7.57
CA ALA A 398 10.10 -31.71 -6.85
C ALA A 398 9.76 -31.69 -5.35
N ALA A 399 9.74 -30.51 -4.74
CA ALA A 399 9.39 -30.34 -3.33
C ALA A 399 7.88 -30.38 -3.06
N THR A 400 7.05 -29.92 -4.01
CA THR A 400 5.60 -29.72 -3.75
C THR A 400 4.67 -30.79 -4.31
N LEU A 401 5.13 -31.56 -5.31
CA LEU A 401 4.33 -32.62 -5.92
C LEU A 401 4.36 -33.89 -5.06
N ASP A 402 3.20 -34.24 -4.51
CA ASP A 402 2.93 -35.47 -3.74
C ASP A 402 2.05 -36.47 -4.52
N ASN A 403 1.88 -36.25 -5.84
CA ASN A 403 0.99 -36.99 -6.74
C ASN A 403 -0.50 -36.92 -6.37
N THR A 404 -0.91 -36.00 -5.49
CA THR A 404 -2.33 -35.74 -5.22
C THR A 404 -2.96 -34.85 -6.29
N PRO A 405 -4.27 -34.98 -6.58
CA PRO A 405 -4.98 -34.05 -7.44
C PRO A 405 -4.86 -32.58 -6.99
N GLU A 406 -4.81 -32.34 -5.68
CA GLU A 406 -4.74 -31.02 -5.08
C GLU A 406 -3.40 -30.32 -5.38
N SER A 407 -2.27 -31.02 -5.26
CA SER A 407 -0.96 -30.45 -5.59
C SER A 407 -0.82 -30.16 -7.09
N LEU A 408 -1.35 -31.04 -7.95
CA LEU A 408 -1.38 -30.81 -9.41
C LEU A 408 -2.26 -29.62 -9.78
N LEU A 409 -3.42 -29.44 -9.12
CA LEU A 409 -4.30 -28.29 -9.31
C LEU A 409 -3.64 -26.98 -8.85
N ALA A 410 -2.95 -26.99 -7.71
CA ALA A 410 -2.25 -25.83 -7.19
C ALA A 410 -1.09 -25.42 -8.12
N LEU A 411 -0.34 -26.39 -8.65
CA LEU A 411 0.71 -26.14 -9.64
C LEU A 411 0.16 -25.58 -10.97
N LEU A 412 -0.97 -26.11 -11.44
CA LEU A 412 -1.67 -25.55 -12.61
C LEU A 412 -2.12 -24.10 -12.36
N ALA A 413 -2.60 -23.81 -11.15
CA ALA A 413 -2.98 -22.45 -10.76
C ALA A 413 -1.77 -21.50 -10.73
N LEU A 414 -0.61 -21.95 -10.23
CA LEU A 414 0.65 -21.21 -10.31
C LEU A 414 0.98 -20.84 -11.75
N TYR A 415 1.00 -21.80 -12.67
CA TYR A 415 1.36 -21.56 -14.07
C TYR A 415 0.35 -20.68 -14.80
N LYS A 416 -0.95 -20.79 -14.47
CA LYS A 416 -1.97 -19.87 -14.96
C LYS A 416 -1.70 -18.44 -14.48
N ASN A 417 -1.41 -18.26 -13.21
CA ASN A 417 -1.14 -16.94 -12.63
C ASN A 417 0.16 -16.33 -13.20
N LEU A 418 1.18 -17.16 -13.43
CA LEU A 418 2.42 -16.76 -14.12
C LEU A 418 2.14 -16.29 -15.55
N LEU A 419 1.38 -17.06 -16.33
CA LEU A 419 1.00 -16.67 -17.69
C LEU A 419 0.18 -15.37 -17.71
N HIS A 420 -0.73 -15.20 -16.74
CA HIS A 420 -1.50 -13.98 -16.58
C HIS A 420 -0.61 -12.78 -16.25
N HIS A 421 0.34 -12.93 -15.32
CA HIS A 421 1.33 -11.89 -15.00
C HIS A 421 2.15 -11.49 -16.24
N TRP A 422 2.69 -12.47 -16.97
CA TRP A 422 3.44 -12.21 -18.21
C TRP A 422 2.60 -11.55 -19.29
N THR A 423 1.31 -11.89 -19.39
CA THR A 423 0.37 -11.23 -20.30
C THR A 423 0.32 -9.73 -19.99
N ILE A 424 0.15 -9.37 -18.71
CA ILE A 424 0.10 -7.98 -18.27
C ILE A 424 1.43 -7.25 -18.54
N VAL A 425 2.57 -7.89 -18.26
CA VAL A 425 3.90 -7.32 -18.51
C VAL A 425 4.12 -7.04 -20.00
N LEU A 426 3.63 -7.93 -20.87
CA LEU A 426 3.70 -7.73 -22.32
C LEU A 426 2.75 -6.65 -22.82
N GLU A 427 1.56 -6.52 -22.23
CA GLU A 427 0.60 -5.47 -22.56
C GLU A 427 1.05 -4.07 -22.10
N SER A 428 1.79 -4.01 -20.99
CA SER A 428 2.31 -2.74 -20.44
C SER A 428 3.64 -2.30 -21.07
N SER A 429 4.31 -3.17 -21.82
CA SER A 429 5.60 -2.85 -22.45
C SER A 429 5.43 -2.17 -23.80
N ASP A 430 6.25 -1.15 -24.07
CA ASP A 430 6.26 -0.44 -25.36
C ASP A 430 6.68 -1.35 -26.53
N THR A 431 7.53 -2.36 -26.26
CA THR A 431 8.05 -3.28 -27.27
C THR A 431 8.01 -4.71 -26.77
N VAL A 432 7.44 -5.62 -27.58
CA VAL A 432 7.40 -7.05 -27.26
C VAL A 432 8.81 -7.66 -27.45
N PRO A 433 9.41 -8.28 -26.41
CA PRO A 433 10.72 -8.90 -26.54
C PRO A 433 10.72 -10.10 -27.50
N ASP A 434 11.79 -10.26 -28.27
CA ASP A 434 11.94 -11.31 -29.30
C ASP A 434 11.79 -12.73 -28.74
N HIS A 435 12.24 -12.94 -27.51
CA HIS A 435 12.17 -14.24 -26.83
C HIS A 435 10.79 -14.53 -26.20
N ALA A 436 9.88 -13.54 -26.13
CA ALA A 436 8.61 -13.67 -25.43
C ALA A 436 7.75 -14.81 -25.98
N SER A 437 7.65 -14.91 -27.32
CA SER A 437 6.91 -16.01 -27.95
C SER A 437 7.52 -17.37 -27.59
N GLY A 438 8.85 -17.50 -27.63
CA GLY A 438 9.54 -18.74 -27.31
C GLY A 438 9.32 -19.16 -25.85
N THR A 439 9.40 -18.21 -24.92
CA THR A 439 9.14 -18.41 -23.48
C THR A 439 7.71 -18.87 -23.23
N ILE A 440 6.71 -18.20 -23.80
CA ILE A 440 5.29 -18.54 -23.61
C ILE A 440 5.00 -19.92 -24.21
N THR A 441 5.48 -20.18 -25.42
CA THR A 441 5.33 -21.50 -26.05
C THR A 441 5.96 -22.61 -25.20
N ALA A 442 7.13 -22.37 -24.60
CA ALA A 442 7.78 -23.32 -23.72
C ALA A 442 6.97 -23.59 -22.43
N LEU A 443 6.38 -22.54 -21.83
CA LEU A 443 5.47 -22.68 -20.68
C LEU A 443 4.23 -23.51 -21.04
N VAL A 444 3.56 -23.22 -22.16
CA VAL A 444 2.37 -23.99 -22.59
C VAL A 444 2.73 -25.46 -22.83
N ARG A 445 3.88 -25.73 -23.47
CA ARG A 445 4.39 -27.10 -23.65
C ARG A 445 4.66 -27.83 -22.34
N HIS A 446 5.12 -27.11 -21.31
CA HIS A 446 5.34 -27.68 -19.98
C HIS A 446 4.02 -28.01 -19.26
N VAL A 447 3.00 -27.16 -19.39
CA VAL A 447 1.68 -27.38 -18.79
C VAL A 447 0.88 -28.48 -19.50
N ASN A 448 1.15 -28.73 -20.78
CA ASN A 448 0.47 -29.75 -21.58
C ASN A 448 0.44 -31.16 -20.93
N PRO A 449 1.59 -31.76 -20.52
CA PRO A 449 1.61 -33.01 -19.76
C PRO A 449 0.86 -32.93 -18.42
N LEU A 450 1.02 -31.84 -17.67
CA LEU A 450 0.35 -31.63 -16.39
C LEU A 450 -1.18 -31.68 -16.54
N ALA A 451 -1.71 -30.98 -17.54
CA ALA A 451 -3.14 -30.97 -17.85
C ALA A 451 -3.66 -32.36 -18.27
N LEU A 452 -2.88 -33.12 -19.04
CA LEU A 452 -3.24 -34.50 -19.40
C LEU A 452 -3.29 -35.42 -18.19
N THR A 453 -2.26 -35.38 -17.34
CA THR A 453 -2.21 -36.17 -16.10
C THR A 453 -3.39 -35.83 -15.21
N LEU A 454 -3.69 -34.55 -15.03
CA LEU A 454 -4.79 -34.08 -14.17
C LEU A 454 -6.17 -34.52 -14.72
N CYS A 455 -6.36 -34.49 -16.05
CA CYS A 455 -7.56 -35.02 -16.69
C CYS A 455 -7.76 -36.53 -16.47
N GLN A 456 -6.66 -37.29 -16.35
CA GLN A 456 -6.68 -38.74 -16.16
C GLN A 456 -6.83 -39.14 -14.68
N THR A 457 -6.11 -38.47 -13.77
CA THR A 457 -6.11 -38.78 -12.34
C THR A 457 -7.32 -38.19 -11.61
N CYS A 458 -7.86 -37.06 -12.09
CA CYS A 458 -9.02 -36.40 -11.49
C CYS A 458 -10.01 -35.94 -12.59
N PRO A 459 -10.83 -36.85 -13.15
CA PRO A 459 -11.76 -36.56 -14.24
C PRO A 459 -13.04 -35.81 -13.79
N SER A 460 -12.89 -34.85 -12.87
CA SER A 460 -13.98 -34.01 -12.37
C SER A 460 -14.27 -32.84 -13.31
N VAL A 461 -15.49 -32.29 -13.25
CA VAL A 461 -15.83 -31.07 -14.01
C VAL A 461 -14.98 -29.88 -13.53
N SER A 462 -14.73 -29.75 -12.23
CA SER A 462 -13.90 -28.69 -11.65
C SER A 462 -12.46 -28.73 -12.15
N SER A 463 -11.86 -29.92 -12.20
CA SER A 463 -10.50 -30.16 -12.71
C SER A 463 -10.38 -29.81 -14.19
N ARG A 464 -11.33 -30.25 -15.02
CA ARG A 464 -11.39 -29.88 -16.44
C ARG A 464 -11.61 -28.37 -16.63
N SER A 465 -12.41 -27.75 -15.77
CA SER A 465 -12.65 -26.31 -15.76
C SER A 465 -11.37 -25.54 -15.46
N ALA A 466 -10.57 -25.97 -14.47
CA ALA A 466 -9.29 -25.36 -14.13
C ALA A 466 -8.26 -25.49 -15.28
N ILE A 467 -8.24 -26.63 -15.98
CA ILE A 467 -7.42 -26.81 -17.18
C ILE A 467 -7.83 -25.81 -18.27
N LEU A 468 -9.13 -25.66 -18.51
CA LEU A 468 -9.64 -24.69 -19.49
C LEU A 468 -9.32 -23.25 -19.09
N ASP A 469 -9.32 -22.89 -17.79
CA ASP A 469 -8.93 -21.54 -17.33
C ASP A 469 -7.51 -21.17 -17.80
N PHE A 470 -6.57 -22.12 -17.78
CA PHE A 470 -5.21 -21.92 -18.28
C PHE A 470 -5.20 -21.65 -19.79
N TYR A 471 -5.85 -22.51 -20.58
CA TYR A 471 -5.86 -22.34 -22.05
C TYR A 471 -6.68 -21.14 -22.51
N GLU A 472 -7.70 -20.71 -21.75
CA GLU A 472 -8.40 -19.46 -22.01
C GLU A 472 -7.51 -18.25 -21.76
N GLN A 473 -6.67 -18.28 -20.73
CA GLN A 473 -5.67 -17.23 -20.53
C GLN A 473 -4.67 -17.17 -21.69
N ASN A 474 -4.22 -18.32 -22.20
CA ASN A 474 -3.40 -18.39 -23.40
C ASN A 474 -4.14 -17.89 -24.66
N ALA A 475 -5.42 -18.25 -24.81
CA ALA A 475 -6.26 -17.80 -25.92
C ALA A 475 -6.46 -16.28 -25.93
N ARG A 476 -6.60 -15.65 -24.76
CA ARG A 476 -6.67 -14.18 -24.61
C ARG A 476 -5.39 -13.51 -25.08
N LEU A 477 -4.23 -14.03 -24.66
CA LEU A 477 -2.92 -13.53 -25.06
C LEU A 477 -2.74 -13.54 -26.59
N VAL A 478 -3.01 -14.67 -27.25
CA VAL A 478 -2.85 -14.79 -28.72
C VAL A 478 -3.96 -14.09 -29.51
N SER A 479 -5.05 -13.67 -28.86
CA SER A 479 -6.14 -12.90 -29.48
C SER A 479 -6.06 -11.40 -29.19
N HIS A 480 -5.12 -10.96 -28.35
CA HIS A 480 -4.98 -9.56 -27.96
C HIS A 480 -4.64 -8.67 -29.17
N GLN A 481 -5.07 -7.41 -29.16
CA GLN A 481 -4.97 -6.53 -30.33
C GLN A 481 -3.53 -6.34 -30.84
N VAL A 482 -2.57 -6.27 -29.92
CA VAL A 482 -1.15 -6.08 -30.23
C VAL A 482 -0.39 -7.40 -30.21
N LEU A 483 -0.56 -8.21 -29.16
CA LEU A 483 0.26 -9.40 -28.92
C LEU A 483 0.01 -10.54 -29.91
N LYS A 484 -1.17 -10.58 -30.54
CA LYS A 484 -1.48 -11.55 -31.61
C LYS A 484 -0.47 -11.52 -32.78
N HIS A 485 0.21 -10.39 -32.98
CA HIS A 485 1.21 -10.23 -34.02
C HIS A 485 2.59 -10.72 -33.61
N TYR A 486 2.84 -11.05 -32.34
CA TYR A 486 4.17 -11.37 -31.83
C TYR A 486 4.24 -12.72 -31.08
N ILE A 487 3.11 -13.24 -30.58
CA ILE A 487 3.07 -14.49 -29.80
C ILE A 487 2.45 -15.66 -30.58
N CYS A 488 3.22 -16.74 -30.75
CA CYS A 488 2.81 -17.93 -31.49
C CYS A 488 1.77 -18.75 -30.72
N ILE A 489 0.80 -19.29 -31.46
CA ILE A 489 -0.18 -20.23 -30.93
C ILE A 489 0.49 -21.59 -30.71
N GLU A 490 0.51 -22.04 -29.46
CA GLU A 490 0.81 -23.43 -29.10
C GLU A 490 -0.50 -24.15 -28.78
N LEU A 491 -0.73 -25.30 -29.41
CA LEU A 491 -1.97 -26.07 -29.25
C LEU A 491 -1.89 -26.98 -28.01
N PRO A 492 -3.03 -27.23 -27.32
CA PRO A 492 -3.12 -28.32 -26.36
C PRO A 492 -2.87 -29.68 -27.06
N PRO A 493 -2.48 -30.73 -26.31
CA PRO A 493 -2.35 -32.07 -26.87
C PRO A 493 -3.65 -32.55 -27.50
N SER A 494 -3.58 -33.25 -28.63
CA SER A 494 -4.77 -33.75 -29.35
C SER A 494 -5.68 -34.57 -28.44
N SER A 495 -5.09 -35.46 -27.62
CA SER A 495 -5.81 -36.26 -26.64
C SER A 495 -6.57 -35.41 -25.64
N LEU A 496 -5.98 -34.31 -25.16
CA LEU A 496 -6.62 -33.40 -24.23
C LEU A 496 -7.83 -32.70 -24.88
N ILE A 497 -7.67 -32.23 -26.12
CA ILE A 497 -8.75 -31.58 -26.88
C ILE A 497 -9.95 -32.51 -26.99
N TYR A 498 -9.74 -33.76 -27.39
CA TYR A 498 -10.84 -34.73 -27.54
C TYR A 498 -11.42 -35.18 -26.18
N ILE A 499 -10.60 -35.36 -25.14
CA ILE A 499 -11.08 -35.67 -23.78
C ILE A 499 -12.01 -34.56 -23.25
N LEU A 500 -11.65 -33.30 -23.47
CA LEU A 500 -12.47 -32.16 -23.06
C LEU A 500 -13.71 -32.00 -23.94
N PHE A 501 -13.59 -32.24 -25.25
CA PHE A 501 -14.70 -32.19 -26.20
C PHE A 501 -15.77 -33.25 -25.94
N PHE A 502 -15.38 -34.47 -25.57
CA PHE A 502 -16.30 -35.54 -25.21
C PHE A 502 -16.69 -35.54 -23.73
N SER A 503 -16.47 -34.42 -23.02
CA SER A 503 -16.93 -34.28 -21.64
C SER A 503 -18.47 -34.27 -21.58
N SER A 504 -19.03 -34.89 -20.54
CA SER A 504 -20.48 -34.85 -20.28
C SER A 504 -21.01 -33.47 -19.91
N SER A 505 -20.12 -32.51 -19.61
CA SER A 505 -20.49 -31.13 -19.28
C SER A 505 -20.48 -30.24 -20.52
N VAL A 506 -21.66 -29.75 -20.92
CA VAL A 506 -21.83 -28.80 -22.03
C VAL A 506 -20.98 -27.54 -21.85
N ALA A 507 -20.78 -27.10 -20.60
CA ALA A 507 -19.93 -25.94 -20.30
C ALA A 507 -18.47 -26.18 -20.70
N ILE A 508 -17.91 -27.35 -20.40
CA ILE A 508 -16.54 -27.73 -20.77
C ILE A 508 -16.40 -27.78 -22.29
N VAL A 509 -17.36 -28.38 -22.99
CA VAL A 509 -17.33 -28.50 -24.44
C VAL A 509 -17.44 -27.12 -25.12
N SER A 510 -18.36 -26.27 -24.65
CA SER A 510 -18.53 -24.90 -25.15
C SER A 510 -17.26 -24.07 -25.02
N ARG A 511 -16.60 -24.12 -23.84
CA ARG A 511 -15.33 -23.43 -23.57
C ARG A 511 -14.19 -23.94 -24.46
N MET A 512 -14.08 -25.25 -24.65
CA MET A 512 -13.09 -25.84 -25.56
C MET A 512 -13.30 -25.36 -27.01
N CYS A 513 -14.55 -25.36 -27.49
CA CYS A 513 -14.89 -24.82 -28.81
C CYS A 513 -14.54 -23.32 -28.93
N ALA A 514 -14.78 -22.53 -27.88
CA ALA A 514 -14.42 -21.11 -27.86
C ALA A 514 -12.91 -20.90 -28.00
N ILE A 515 -12.08 -21.66 -27.27
CA ILE A 515 -10.62 -21.64 -27.38
C ILE A 515 -10.17 -21.93 -28.82
N LEU A 516 -10.70 -22.98 -29.44
CA LEU A 516 -10.37 -23.32 -30.83
C LEU A 516 -10.83 -22.23 -31.80
N ALA A 517 -11.99 -21.61 -31.58
CA ALA A 517 -12.44 -20.49 -32.40
C ALA A 517 -11.50 -19.27 -32.30
N PHE A 518 -10.94 -18.99 -31.12
CA PHE A 518 -9.91 -17.95 -30.96
C PHE A 518 -8.63 -18.31 -31.73
N TYR A 519 -8.14 -19.55 -31.60
CA TYR A 519 -6.97 -20.00 -32.36
C TYR A 519 -7.19 -19.95 -33.87
N LYS A 520 -8.39 -20.30 -34.36
CA LYS A 520 -8.74 -20.19 -35.78
C LYS A 520 -8.55 -18.76 -36.28
N LYS A 521 -9.08 -17.76 -35.57
CA LYS A 521 -8.92 -16.35 -35.93
C LYS A 521 -7.45 -15.92 -35.93
N GLY A 522 -6.67 -16.42 -34.97
CA GLY A 522 -5.23 -16.15 -34.89
C GLY A 522 -4.45 -16.75 -36.09
N PHE A 523 -4.75 -17.99 -36.47
CA PHE A 523 -4.17 -18.61 -37.68
C PHE A 523 -4.58 -17.87 -38.95
N GLU A 524 -5.86 -17.51 -39.12
CA GLU A 524 -6.33 -16.73 -40.28
C GLU A 524 -5.57 -15.40 -40.40
N MET A 525 -5.34 -14.70 -39.28
CA MET A 525 -4.57 -13.46 -39.25
C MET A 525 -3.11 -13.69 -39.68
N ALA A 526 -2.45 -14.72 -39.13
CA ALA A 526 -1.08 -15.05 -39.49
C ALA A 526 -0.94 -15.38 -40.99
N MET A 527 -1.89 -16.12 -41.55
CA MET A 527 -1.90 -16.48 -42.98
C MET A 527 -2.15 -15.28 -43.90
N LEU A 528 -2.88 -14.26 -43.44
CA LEU A 528 -3.08 -13.01 -44.18
C LEU A 528 -1.86 -12.07 -44.14
N THR A 529 -1.00 -12.24 -43.14
CA THR A 529 0.19 -11.41 -42.94
C THR A 529 1.32 -11.88 -43.85
N ARG A 530 1.74 -11.03 -44.79
CA ARG A 530 2.80 -11.35 -45.75
C ARG A 530 4.17 -11.36 -45.06
N PRO A 531 5.08 -12.28 -45.44
CA PRO A 531 6.44 -12.29 -44.93
C PRO A 531 7.17 -11.00 -45.34
N GLY A 532 7.70 -10.28 -44.35
CA GLY A 532 8.49 -9.07 -44.57
C GLY A 532 9.82 -9.36 -45.26
N ARG A 533 10.38 -8.38 -45.99
CA ARG A 533 11.74 -8.47 -46.57
C ARG A 533 12.85 -8.31 -45.51
N GLU A 534 12.52 -7.70 -44.38
CA GLU A 534 13.37 -7.59 -43.18
C GLU A 534 12.86 -8.58 -42.11
N LYS A 535 13.75 -9.08 -41.25
CA LYS A 535 13.40 -9.93 -40.11
C LYS A 535 12.57 -9.14 -39.08
N SER A 536 11.30 -8.89 -39.40
CA SER A 536 10.35 -8.40 -38.41
C SER A 536 10.00 -9.55 -37.47
N ASN A 537 10.01 -9.32 -36.16
CA ASN A 537 9.58 -10.31 -35.15
C ASN A 537 8.06 -10.54 -35.13
N ARG A 538 7.38 -10.17 -36.23
CA ARG A 538 5.94 -10.36 -36.40
C ARG A 538 5.66 -11.74 -36.96
N ILE A 539 4.59 -12.32 -36.47
CA ILE A 539 4.04 -13.59 -36.93
C ILE A 539 3.42 -13.41 -38.29
N ASP A 540 3.79 -14.30 -39.18
CA ASP A 540 3.39 -14.33 -40.58
C ASP A 540 3.01 -15.75 -41.01
N SER A 541 2.75 -15.93 -42.31
CA SER A 541 2.42 -17.24 -42.87
C SER A 541 3.52 -18.29 -42.72
N THR A 542 4.78 -17.89 -42.51
CA THR A 542 5.94 -18.80 -42.38
C THR A 542 6.20 -19.23 -40.94
N SER A 543 5.60 -18.52 -39.98
CA SER A 543 5.73 -18.78 -38.54
C SER A 543 5.10 -20.11 -38.11
N TYR A 544 4.19 -20.67 -38.91
CA TYR A 544 3.54 -21.95 -38.65
C TYR A 544 3.84 -22.95 -39.77
N ASN A 545 4.18 -24.18 -39.39
CA ASN A 545 4.31 -25.27 -40.36
C ASN A 545 2.91 -25.66 -40.90
N ARG A 546 2.83 -25.95 -42.20
CA ARG A 546 1.62 -26.48 -42.85
C ARG A 546 1.06 -27.71 -42.14
N THR A 547 1.91 -28.60 -41.63
CA THR A 547 1.46 -29.79 -40.87
C THR A 547 0.74 -29.40 -39.58
N PHE A 548 1.23 -28.38 -38.89
CA PHE A 548 0.65 -27.87 -37.65
C PHE A 548 -0.71 -27.21 -37.89
N VAL A 549 -0.84 -26.40 -38.94
CA VAL A 549 -2.13 -25.78 -39.33
C VAL A 549 -3.11 -26.85 -39.83
N SER A 550 -2.64 -27.84 -40.57
CA SER A 550 -3.48 -28.98 -41.02
C SER A 550 -4.01 -29.79 -39.85
N LEU A 551 -3.18 -30.03 -38.83
CA LEU A 551 -3.59 -30.72 -37.59
C LEU A 551 -4.71 -29.94 -36.88
N PHE A 552 -4.56 -28.63 -36.73
CA PHE A 552 -5.59 -27.77 -36.14
C PHE A 552 -6.89 -27.78 -36.94
N ASN A 553 -6.81 -27.67 -38.28
CA ASN A 553 -7.97 -27.74 -39.15
C ASN A 553 -8.70 -29.09 -39.01
N GLY A 554 -7.97 -30.17 -38.76
CA GLY A 554 -8.57 -31.48 -38.49
C GLY A 554 -9.41 -31.51 -37.21
N TYR A 555 -8.96 -30.86 -36.13
CA TYR A 555 -9.78 -30.73 -34.92
C TYR A 555 -11.11 -30.01 -35.19
N LEU A 556 -11.08 -28.93 -35.97
CA LEU A 556 -12.29 -28.19 -36.33
C LEU A 556 -13.24 -29.05 -37.18
N MET A 557 -12.70 -29.77 -38.17
CA MET A 557 -13.47 -30.65 -39.03
C MET A 557 -14.14 -31.77 -38.23
N ASP A 558 -13.41 -32.42 -37.33
CA ASP A 558 -13.93 -33.47 -36.46
C ASP A 558 -15.06 -32.96 -35.57
N MET A 559 -14.90 -31.79 -34.94
CA MET A 559 -15.94 -31.19 -34.10
C MET A 559 -17.19 -30.80 -34.91
N CYS A 560 -17.03 -30.24 -36.10
CA CYS A 560 -18.13 -29.97 -37.02
C CYS A 560 -18.83 -31.25 -37.49
N ASN A 561 -18.07 -32.33 -37.68
CA ASN A 561 -18.59 -33.64 -38.04
C ASN A 561 -19.43 -34.26 -36.92
N CYS A 562 -19.01 -34.09 -35.67
CA CYS A 562 -19.76 -34.53 -34.50
C CYS A 562 -21.05 -33.72 -34.27
N PHE A 563 -21.01 -32.39 -34.37
CA PHE A 563 -22.14 -31.54 -33.99
C PHE A 563 -23.13 -31.20 -35.12
N TRP A 564 -22.64 -30.96 -36.34
CA TRP A 564 -23.48 -30.43 -37.44
C TRP A 564 -23.67 -31.42 -38.58
N ARG A 565 -22.62 -32.16 -38.98
CA ARG A 565 -22.66 -32.95 -40.23
C ARG A 565 -23.09 -34.40 -40.03
N GLY A 566 -23.16 -34.88 -38.78
CA GLY A 566 -23.58 -36.25 -38.45
C GLY A 566 -22.64 -37.34 -38.97
N ARG A 567 -21.35 -37.02 -39.16
CA ARG A 567 -20.30 -37.91 -39.70
C ARG A 567 -19.16 -38.11 -38.69
N ALA A 568 -19.52 -38.29 -37.42
CA ALA A 568 -18.55 -38.43 -36.35
C ALA A 568 -17.56 -39.58 -36.63
N PHE A 569 -16.30 -39.42 -36.24
CA PHE A 569 -15.24 -40.45 -36.32
C PHE A 569 -14.83 -40.89 -37.75
N THR A 570 -15.29 -40.19 -38.79
CA THR A 570 -14.90 -40.47 -40.17
C THR A 570 -13.56 -39.82 -40.53
N ASN A 571 -12.74 -40.54 -41.30
CA ASN A 571 -11.49 -40.04 -41.89
C ASN A 571 -11.64 -39.71 -43.39
N SER A 572 -12.86 -39.79 -43.92
CA SER A 572 -13.14 -39.64 -45.35
C SER A 572 -13.15 -38.17 -45.80
N ASP A 573 -13.43 -37.24 -44.89
CA ASP A 573 -13.45 -35.82 -45.18
C ASP A 573 -12.03 -35.21 -45.21
N PRO A 574 -11.77 -34.18 -46.05
CA PRO A 574 -10.48 -33.53 -46.12
C PRO A 574 -10.09 -32.90 -44.77
N ASN A 575 -8.89 -33.26 -44.30
CA ASN A 575 -8.31 -32.92 -43.00
C ASN A 575 -8.92 -33.60 -41.77
N ALA A 576 -9.97 -34.42 -41.88
CA ALA A 576 -10.55 -35.11 -40.73
C ALA A 576 -9.55 -36.12 -40.11
N LEU A 577 -9.55 -36.21 -38.78
CA LEU A 577 -8.63 -37.07 -38.00
C LEU A 577 -9.37 -38.20 -37.27
N GLY A 578 -10.71 -38.25 -37.39
CA GLY A 578 -11.53 -39.30 -36.78
C GLY A 578 -11.53 -39.24 -35.25
N CYS A 579 -11.33 -38.04 -34.70
CA CYS A 579 -11.21 -37.77 -33.28
C CYS A 579 -10.08 -38.55 -32.58
N SER A 580 -9.03 -38.93 -33.33
CA SER A 580 -7.89 -39.75 -32.86
C SER A 580 -8.25 -41.13 -32.29
N TYR A 581 -9.44 -41.66 -32.61
CA TYR A 581 -9.79 -43.04 -32.27
C TYR A 581 -9.13 -44.02 -33.24
N SER A 582 -8.63 -45.15 -32.71
CA SER A 582 -8.21 -46.26 -33.55
C SER A 582 -9.41 -46.82 -34.32
N SER A 583 -9.23 -47.08 -35.62
CA SER A 583 -10.26 -47.68 -36.47
C SER A 583 -10.78 -49.02 -35.91
N ILE A 584 -9.94 -49.74 -35.14
CA ILE A 584 -10.30 -50.99 -34.47
C ILE A 584 -11.26 -50.74 -33.31
N SER A 585 -10.98 -49.74 -32.46
CA SER A 585 -11.85 -49.37 -31.35
C SER A 585 -13.20 -48.88 -31.86
N LEU A 586 -13.21 -48.11 -32.95
CA LEU A 586 -14.43 -47.65 -33.59
C LEU A 586 -15.24 -48.83 -34.15
N LEU A 587 -14.60 -49.78 -34.83
CA LEU A 587 -15.25 -50.99 -35.35
C LEU A 587 -15.93 -51.80 -34.23
N ILE A 588 -15.26 -51.97 -33.08
CA ILE A 588 -15.80 -52.71 -31.92
C ILE A 588 -17.04 -52.01 -31.35
N VAL A 589 -16.98 -50.69 -31.14
CA VAL A 589 -18.13 -49.92 -30.62
C VAL A 589 -19.29 -49.93 -31.62
N THR A 590 -18.97 -49.83 -32.91
CA THR A 590 -19.95 -49.85 -34.00
C THR A 590 -20.66 -51.21 -34.10
N LEU A 591 -19.94 -52.30 -33.88
CA LEU A 591 -20.51 -53.65 -33.80
C LEU A 591 -21.37 -53.84 -32.53
N ALA A 592 -21.04 -53.15 -31.43
CA ALA A 592 -21.79 -53.20 -30.18
C ALA A 592 -23.02 -52.26 -30.14
N THR A 593 -23.07 -51.22 -30.98
CA THR A 593 -24.16 -50.24 -31.04
C THR A 593 -24.65 -50.02 -32.48
N PRO A 594 -25.75 -50.67 -32.90
CA PRO A 594 -26.22 -50.62 -34.29
C PRO A 594 -26.68 -49.24 -34.78
N GLU A 595 -26.97 -48.29 -33.89
CA GLU A 595 -27.25 -46.90 -34.27
C GLU A 595 -25.99 -46.12 -34.67
N LEU A 596 -24.83 -46.41 -34.06
CA LEU A 596 -23.54 -45.78 -34.41
C LEU A 596 -23.03 -46.27 -35.78
N ALA A 597 -23.40 -47.49 -36.18
CA ALA A 597 -23.08 -48.06 -37.49
C ALA A 597 -23.64 -47.27 -38.66
N LYS A 598 -24.78 -46.58 -38.48
CA LYS A 598 -25.35 -45.73 -39.53
C LYS A 598 -24.59 -44.40 -39.72
N GLN A 599 -23.88 -43.94 -38.70
CA GLN A 599 -23.13 -42.67 -38.71
C GLN A 599 -21.66 -42.83 -39.12
N THR A 600 -21.09 -44.04 -38.98
CA THR A 600 -19.69 -44.35 -39.29
C THR A 600 -19.48 -45.00 -40.66
N MET A 601 -20.53 -45.56 -41.28
CA MET A 601 -20.46 -46.24 -42.60
C MET A 601 -20.68 -45.35 -43.83
N TYR A 602 -20.85 -44.02 -43.68
CA TYR A 602 -21.08 -43.09 -44.80
C TYR A 602 -20.05 -41.96 -44.88
#